data_AF-X6P777-F1
#
_entry.id   AF-X6P777-F1
#
_cell.length_a   1.000
_cell.length_b   1.000
_cell.length_c   1.000
_cell.angle_alpha   90.00
_cell.angle_beta   90.00
_cell.angle_gamma   90.00
#
_symmetry.space_group_name_H-M   'P 1'
#
loop_
_entity.id
_entity.type
_entity.pdbx_description
1 polymer ?
#
loop_
_entity_poly.entity_id
_entity_poly.type
_entity_poly.pdbx_seq_one_letter_code
_entity_poly.pdbx_strand_id
1 'polypeptide(L)'
;MSQEKLLAEITNIMSDQEAAGNEGKIESVLSKIRALNPAQTNDKLKLASCHGDKKIENFPWEKKKIVHDNMTRMGGGNTQLDMDVMEEFKAAQRQDMELGWKLLDVKGNSTAAQTARILKIEVAQRLEDSFKLEEAFDDLMKRQMSEEEVMVAFTAAPFLGDWKAMFQLGDKVEQTPGGLEQLHAMSLQLPIPDFSLIYELAKEHKLHNQKRKSPQEMEWNLFNVEKVRVKFKDVDCGPFEGKRTELLEEIKKQGDAEWEDVPNCEHVHIKRMGGLCQAVSFGENPIMLNGPWFDEKIHVKGRTEMPLMSEEEQLKFQEQMQFGMPSPDSLSILVQEEEWILDKDKSTPTVYRGTYTLKQRPELPPSKEMTDEHAPVNMSFECEVYLKSDTGSKSVHKKKEENKTERKSADEDEKYDKSDGNNEKGLAENIESTDDKIKDESLVTEFDGLELD
;
A
#
# COMPACT_ATOMS: atom_id res chain seq x y z
N MET A 1 16.51 22.45 -26.37
CA MET A 1 15.82 21.37 -27.11
C MET A 1 14.38 21.81 -27.33
N SER A 2 13.76 21.58 -28.48
CA SER A 2 12.34 21.95 -28.67
C SER A 2 11.44 20.98 -27.88
N GLN A 3 10.33 21.47 -27.34
CA GLN A 3 9.36 20.66 -26.60
C GLN A 3 8.77 19.53 -27.44
N GLU A 4 8.59 19.75 -28.74
CA GLU A 4 8.13 18.73 -29.69
C GLU A 4 9.15 17.59 -29.85
N LYS A 5 10.45 17.90 -29.78
CA LYS A 5 11.50 16.88 -29.84
C LYS A 5 11.53 16.03 -28.57
N LEU A 6 11.36 16.65 -27.40
CA LEU A 6 11.27 15.92 -26.14
C LEU A 6 9.99 15.07 -26.07
N LEU A 7 8.86 15.60 -26.55
CA LEU A 7 7.59 14.85 -26.64
C LEU A 7 7.74 13.61 -27.54
N ALA A 8 8.38 13.76 -28.70
CA ALA A 8 8.67 12.66 -29.60
C ALA A 8 9.62 11.62 -28.97
N GLU A 9 10.66 12.07 -28.23
CA GLU A 9 11.56 11.18 -27.49
C GLU A 9 10.79 10.36 -26.42
N ILE A 10 9.91 11.01 -25.65
CA ILE A 10 9.07 10.34 -24.64
C ILE A 10 8.11 9.35 -25.32
N THR A 11 7.42 9.76 -26.38
CA THR A 11 6.45 8.90 -27.09
C THR A 11 7.13 7.69 -27.70
N ASN A 12 8.34 7.84 -28.24
CA ASN A 12 9.13 6.74 -28.78
C ASN A 12 9.50 5.73 -27.68
N ILE A 13 9.97 6.19 -26.52
CA ILE A 13 10.26 5.31 -25.38
C ILE A 13 9.00 4.56 -24.94
N MET A 14 7.86 5.23 -24.89
CA MET A 14 6.59 4.59 -24.49
C MET A 14 6.04 3.59 -25.52
N SER A 15 6.47 3.68 -26.78
CA SER A 15 5.87 2.92 -27.88
C SER A 15 6.77 1.78 -28.36
N ASP A 16 8.05 1.78 -28.00
CA ASP A 16 9.07 0.82 -28.44
C ASP A 16 9.67 0.06 -27.25
N GLN A 17 9.46 -1.27 -27.21
CA GLN A 17 9.97 -2.15 -26.16
C GLN A 17 11.50 -2.20 -26.09
N GLU A 18 12.21 -2.05 -27.22
CA GLU A 18 13.69 -2.02 -27.22
C GLU A 18 14.21 -0.67 -26.68
N ALA A 19 13.51 0.42 -26.99
CA ALA A 19 13.82 1.74 -26.43
C ALA A 19 13.52 1.80 -24.93
N ALA A 20 12.46 1.12 -24.49
CA ALA A 20 12.11 0.88 -23.09
C ALA A 20 13.02 -0.13 -22.39
N GLY A 21 14.11 -0.61 -23.02
CA GLY A 21 15.18 -1.37 -22.36
C GLY A 21 16.52 -0.63 -22.25
N ASN A 22 16.62 0.62 -22.75
CA ASN A 22 17.89 1.35 -22.86
C ASN A 22 18.09 2.39 -21.74
N GLU A 23 18.80 2.00 -20.67
CA GLU A 23 18.93 2.77 -19.41
C GLU A 23 19.49 4.18 -19.59
N GLY A 24 20.54 4.32 -20.40
CA GLY A 24 21.13 5.63 -20.68
C GLY A 24 20.18 6.58 -21.42
N LYS A 25 19.27 6.04 -22.26
CA LYS A 25 18.25 6.86 -22.94
C LYS A 25 17.15 7.32 -21.98
N ILE A 26 16.74 6.46 -21.05
CA ILE A 26 15.71 6.79 -20.06
C ILE A 26 16.22 7.83 -19.08
N GLU A 27 17.41 7.63 -18.50
CA GLU A 27 17.98 8.62 -17.57
C GLU A 27 18.21 9.97 -18.26
N SER A 28 18.61 9.94 -19.54
CA SER A 28 18.70 11.15 -20.35
C SER A 28 17.36 11.86 -20.54
N VAL A 29 16.26 11.12 -20.74
CA VAL A 29 14.92 11.69 -20.87
C VAL A 29 14.38 12.17 -19.51
N LEU A 30 14.55 11.41 -18.43
CA LEU A 30 14.20 11.84 -17.07
C LEU A 30 14.94 13.11 -16.66
N SER A 31 16.25 13.19 -16.92
CA SER A 31 17.04 14.41 -16.69
C SER A 31 16.48 15.61 -17.45
N LYS A 32 16.05 15.43 -18.71
CA LYS A 32 15.40 16.49 -19.49
C LYS A 32 14.03 16.87 -18.95
N ILE A 33 13.24 15.90 -18.47
CA ILE A 33 11.95 16.14 -17.80
C ILE A 33 12.16 16.93 -16.52
N ARG A 34 13.13 16.53 -15.68
CA ARG A 34 13.50 17.22 -14.43
C ARG A 34 13.94 18.67 -14.66
N ALA A 35 14.49 18.97 -15.84
CA ALA A 35 14.86 20.33 -16.24
C ALA A 35 13.70 21.17 -16.81
N LEU A 36 12.49 20.62 -16.95
CA LEU A 36 11.33 21.35 -17.47
C LEU A 36 10.87 22.42 -16.46
N ASN A 37 10.52 23.59 -17.00
CA ASN A 37 9.79 24.60 -16.24
C ASN A 37 8.27 24.39 -16.45
N PRO A 38 7.50 23.95 -15.44
CA PRO A 38 6.08 23.63 -15.61
C PRO A 38 5.23 24.77 -16.16
N ALA A 39 5.60 26.03 -15.86
CA ALA A 39 4.88 27.21 -16.34
C ALA A 39 5.05 27.47 -17.84
N GLN A 40 6.08 26.89 -18.46
CA GLN A 40 6.44 27.12 -19.87
C GLN A 40 6.20 25.88 -20.74
N THR A 41 5.82 24.74 -20.16
CA THR A 41 5.60 23.46 -20.84
C THR A 41 4.17 23.33 -21.37
N ASN A 42 4.01 22.89 -22.62
CA ASN A 42 2.68 22.62 -23.19
C ASN A 42 2.01 21.37 -22.58
N ASP A 43 0.68 21.30 -22.66
CA ASP A 43 -0.14 20.28 -21.99
C ASP A 43 0.12 18.84 -22.50
N LYS A 44 0.44 18.66 -23.79
CA LYS A 44 0.76 17.34 -24.34
C LYS A 44 2.06 16.79 -23.77
N LEU A 45 3.09 17.64 -23.68
CA LEU A 45 4.38 17.28 -23.09
C LEU A 45 4.28 17.08 -21.58
N LYS A 46 3.48 17.88 -20.88
CA LYS A 46 3.16 17.67 -19.46
C LYS A 46 2.59 16.27 -19.22
N LEU A 47 1.55 15.89 -19.97
CA LEU A 47 0.92 14.58 -19.85
C LEU A 47 1.85 13.42 -20.22
N ALA A 48 2.57 13.54 -21.34
CA ALA A 48 3.52 12.51 -21.76
C ALA A 48 4.62 12.30 -20.71
N SER A 49 5.09 13.38 -20.07
CA SER A 49 6.10 13.30 -19.01
C SER A 49 5.60 12.58 -17.75
N CYS A 50 4.29 12.58 -17.48
CA CYS A 50 3.67 11.86 -16.37
C CYS A 50 3.22 10.44 -16.74
N HIS A 51 2.91 10.17 -18.01
CA HIS A 51 2.60 8.82 -18.50
C HIS A 51 3.82 7.99 -18.84
N GLY A 52 5.00 8.61 -19.03
CA GLY A 52 6.26 7.89 -19.12
C GLY A 52 6.43 6.89 -17.98
N ASP A 53 6.01 7.26 -16.76
CA ASP A 53 6.10 6.42 -15.57
C ASP A 53 5.29 5.12 -15.65
N LYS A 54 4.15 5.05 -16.35
CA LYS A 54 3.31 3.82 -16.40
C LYS A 54 3.85 2.69 -17.26
N LYS A 55 4.78 2.97 -18.18
CA LYS A 55 5.58 1.93 -18.87
C LYS A 55 7.01 1.86 -18.37
N ILE A 56 7.48 2.90 -17.67
CA ILE A 56 8.75 2.93 -16.94
C ILE A 56 8.64 2.22 -15.58
N GLU A 57 7.43 1.88 -15.12
CA GLU A 57 7.22 0.89 -14.05
C GLU A 57 7.80 -0.50 -14.40
N ASN A 58 7.97 -0.79 -15.69
CA ASN A 58 8.72 -1.95 -16.21
C ASN A 58 10.17 -1.61 -16.59
N PHE A 59 10.69 -0.47 -16.15
CA PHE A 59 12.08 -0.08 -16.39
C PHE A 59 12.98 -0.51 -15.22
N PRO A 60 14.11 -1.17 -15.51
CA PRO A 60 14.65 -2.19 -14.61
C PRO A 60 15.95 -1.61 -13.97
N TRP A 61 16.67 -2.13 -12.98
CA TRP A 61 16.61 -3.37 -12.20
C TRP A 61 17.93 -3.61 -11.44
N GLU A 62 18.95 -2.75 -11.35
CA GLU A 62 20.10 -3.12 -10.50
C GLU A 62 19.73 -3.25 -9.02
N LYS A 63 18.72 -2.48 -8.56
CA LYS A 63 18.20 -2.54 -7.18
C LYS A 63 17.01 -3.52 -7.04
N LYS A 64 16.13 -3.62 -8.05
CA LYS A 64 15.03 -4.60 -8.09
C LYS A 64 15.51 -6.03 -8.39
N LYS A 65 16.62 -6.23 -9.11
CA LYS A 65 17.25 -7.55 -9.29
C LYS A 65 17.92 -8.02 -8.00
N ILE A 66 18.45 -7.13 -7.17
CA ILE A 66 18.83 -7.53 -5.81
C ILE A 66 17.59 -8.01 -5.06
N VAL A 67 16.49 -7.25 -5.06
CA VAL A 67 15.23 -7.67 -4.39
C VAL A 67 14.61 -8.95 -4.99
N HIS A 68 14.55 -9.09 -6.31
CA HIS A 68 13.93 -10.19 -7.05
C HIS A 68 14.85 -11.42 -7.12
N ASP A 69 16.15 -11.31 -7.41
CA ASP A 69 17.10 -12.44 -7.29
C ASP A 69 17.24 -12.89 -5.82
N ASN A 70 16.97 -12.03 -4.83
CA ASN A 70 16.86 -12.41 -3.41
C ASN A 70 15.56 -13.18 -3.11
N MET A 71 14.45 -12.84 -3.76
CA MET A 71 13.17 -13.56 -3.62
C MET A 71 13.15 -14.89 -4.37
N THR A 72 13.70 -14.99 -5.59
CA THR A 72 13.81 -16.28 -6.30
C THR A 72 14.90 -17.20 -5.70
N ARG A 73 15.78 -16.67 -4.84
CA ARG A 73 16.73 -17.43 -4.00
C ARG A 73 16.29 -17.56 -2.54
N MET A 74 15.00 -17.74 -2.27
CA MET A 74 14.49 -18.18 -0.95
C MET A 74 14.89 -19.63 -0.57
N GLY A 75 16.07 -20.06 -1.02
CA GLY A 75 16.88 -21.13 -0.46
C GLY A 75 18.28 -20.61 -0.14
N GLY A 76 18.43 -19.77 0.89
CA GLY A 76 19.69 -19.68 1.65
C GLY A 76 20.69 -18.56 1.34
N GLY A 77 20.26 -17.32 1.06
CA GLY A 77 21.16 -16.16 0.93
C GLY A 77 20.79 -15.00 1.86
N ASN A 78 21.66 -14.69 2.83
CA ASN A 78 21.52 -13.53 3.72
C ASN A 78 21.96 -12.25 2.99
N THR A 79 21.09 -11.68 2.14
CA THR A 79 21.38 -10.44 1.41
C THR A 79 20.67 -9.27 2.08
N GLN A 80 21.40 -8.55 2.93
CA GLN A 80 20.93 -7.38 3.64
C GLN A 80 20.64 -6.25 2.64
N LEU A 81 19.41 -5.71 2.64
CA LEU A 81 19.04 -4.54 1.83
C LEU A 81 19.79 -3.29 2.34
N ASP A 82 20.36 -2.51 1.42
CA ASP A 82 21.03 -1.26 1.75
C ASP A 82 19.98 -0.14 1.97
N MET A 83 19.82 0.25 3.23
CA MET A 83 18.80 1.23 3.65
C MET A 83 19.09 2.64 3.14
N ASP A 84 20.36 3.04 3.03
CA ASP A 84 20.71 4.39 2.55
C ASP A 84 20.32 4.53 1.08
N VAL A 85 20.56 3.47 0.30
CA VAL A 85 20.21 3.37 -1.11
C VAL A 85 18.68 3.39 -1.34
N MET A 86 17.91 2.83 -0.41
CA MET A 86 16.44 2.85 -0.43
C MET A 86 15.90 4.24 -0.11
N GLU A 87 16.44 4.90 0.91
CA GLU A 87 16.05 6.26 1.30
C GLU A 87 16.37 7.29 0.20
N GLU A 88 17.53 7.17 -0.46
CA GLU A 88 17.86 7.99 -1.63
C GLU A 88 16.86 7.79 -2.77
N PHE A 89 16.44 6.54 -3.01
CA PHE A 89 15.45 6.23 -4.04
C PHE A 89 14.09 6.84 -3.71
N LYS A 90 13.60 6.69 -2.46
CA LYS A 90 12.34 7.31 -2.00
C LYS A 90 12.39 8.83 -2.13
N ALA A 91 13.50 9.45 -1.77
CA ALA A 91 13.67 10.90 -1.89
C ALA A 91 13.61 11.37 -3.36
N ALA A 92 14.28 10.66 -4.27
CA ALA A 92 14.26 10.96 -5.70
C ALA A 92 12.86 10.76 -6.29
N GLN A 93 12.21 9.63 -5.99
CA GLN A 93 10.84 9.34 -6.42
C GLN A 93 9.87 10.42 -5.95
N ARG A 94 9.98 10.84 -4.68
CA ARG A 94 9.16 11.94 -4.14
C ARG A 94 9.38 13.25 -4.89
N GLN A 95 10.62 13.59 -5.22
CA GLN A 95 10.94 14.79 -5.99
C GLN A 95 10.33 14.75 -7.40
N ASP A 96 10.42 13.60 -8.07
CA ASP A 96 9.84 13.40 -9.41
C ASP A 96 8.31 13.47 -9.37
N MET A 97 7.67 12.88 -8.35
CA MET A 97 6.22 12.96 -8.14
C MET A 97 5.75 14.40 -7.85
N GLU A 98 6.50 15.18 -7.08
CA GLU A 98 6.23 16.61 -6.85
C GLU A 98 6.36 17.44 -8.15
N LEU A 99 7.27 17.06 -9.05
CA LEU A 99 7.36 17.66 -10.37
C LEU A 99 6.16 17.24 -11.23
N GLY A 100 5.80 15.96 -11.24
CA GLY A 100 4.61 15.42 -11.90
C GLY A 100 3.35 16.17 -11.49
N TRP A 101 3.14 16.37 -10.18
CA TRP A 101 2.03 17.16 -9.64
C TRP A 101 1.93 18.56 -10.28
N LYS A 102 3.07 19.27 -10.38
CA LYS A 102 3.14 20.60 -11.00
C LYS A 102 2.90 20.57 -12.51
N LEU A 103 3.37 19.53 -13.20
CA LEU A 103 3.18 19.36 -14.63
C LEU A 103 1.71 19.08 -14.97
N LEU A 104 1.00 18.36 -14.11
CA LEU A 104 -0.41 18.00 -14.30
C LEU A 104 -1.38 19.18 -14.10
N ASP A 105 -0.91 20.41 -13.83
CA ASP A 105 -1.76 21.60 -13.84
C ASP A 105 -2.16 22.00 -15.28
N VAL A 106 -3.08 21.22 -15.83
CA VAL A 106 -3.68 21.35 -17.17
C VAL A 106 -5.10 21.84 -17.02
N LYS A 107 -5.41 23.01 -17.60
CA LYS A 107 -6.73 23.65 -17.48
C LYS A 107 -7.63 23.29 -18.67
N GLY A 108 -8.94 23.27 -18.42
CA GLY A 108 -9.98 23.11 -19.44
C GLY A 108 -10.73 21.78 -19.38
N ASN A 109 -11.44 21.48 -20.48
CA ASN A 109 -12.32 20.30 -20.61
C ASN A 109 -11.85 19.34 -21.71
N SER A 110 -10.56 19.41 -22.09
CA SER A 110 -9.99 18.46 -23.04
C SER A 110 -9.82 17.07 -22.40
N THR A 111 -9.72 16.02 -23.21
CA THR A 111 -9.32 14.67 -22.74
C THR A 111 -8.02 14.73 -21.95
N ALA A 112 -7.07 15.54 -22.42
CA ALA A 112 -5.82 15.84 -21.73
C ALA A 112 -6.05 16.37 -20.30
N ALA A 113 -6.93 17.35 -20.13
CA ALA A 113 -7.27 17.88 -18.81
C ALA A 113 -7.99 16.84 -17.93
N GLN A 114 -8.78 15.95 -18.53
CA GLN A 114 -9.46 14.85 -17.84
C GLN A 114 -8.46 13.83 -17.30
N THR A 115 -7.57 13.33 -18.15
CA THR A 115 -6.48 12.43 -17.75
C THR A 115 -5.58 13.08 -16.70
N ALA A 116 -5.27 14.37 -16.83
CA ALA A 116 -4.45 15.06 -15.84
C ALA A 116 -5.08 15.07 -14.44
N ARG A 117 -6.41 15.21 -14.33
CA ARG A 117 -7.12 15.17 -13.05
C ARG A 117 -7.05 13.79 -12.40
N ILE A 118 -7.27 12.73 -13.17
CA ILE A 118 -7.13 11.35 -12.69
C ILE A 118 -5.70 11.10 -12.19
N LEU A 119 -4.69 11.49 -12.98
CA LEU A 119 -3.29 11.32 -12.58
C LEU A 119 -2.91 12.13 -11.34
N LYS A 120 -3.53 13.30 -11.11
CA LYS A 120 -3.28 14.08 -9.88
C LYS A 120 -3.68 13.29 -8.63
N ILE A 121 -4.80 12.55 -8.66
CA ILE A 121 -5.22 11.69 -7.55
C ILE A 121 -4.14 10.64 -7.26
N GLU A 122 -3.70 9.93 -8.31
CA GLU A 122 -2.67 8.89 -8.21
C GLU A 122 -1.34 9.44 -7.67
N VAL A 123 -0.88 10.58 -8.20
CA VAL A 123 0.34 11.27 -7.71
C VAL A 123 0.18 11.69 -6.25
N ALA A 124 -0.98 12.21 -5.85
CA ALA A 124 -1.21 12.62 -4.47
C ALA A 124 -1.23 11.43 -3.49
N GLN A 125 -1.78 10.28 -3.90
CA GLN A 125 -1.73 9.03 -3.14
C GLN A 125 -0.30 8.53 -2.97
N ARG A 126 0.49 8.49 -4.05
CA ARG A 126 1.92 8.08 -4.01
C ARG A 126 2.80 9.03 -3.20
N LEU A 127 2.45 10.32 -3.17
CA LEU A 127 3.12 11.32 -2.32
C LEU A 127 2.70 11.23 -0.84
N GLU A 128 1.68 10.43 -0.54
CA GLU A 128 1.05 10.32 0.78
C GLU A 128 0.67 11.72 1.32
N ASP A 129 0.18 12.61 0.43
CA ASP A 129 -0.14 14.00 0.74
C ASP A 129 -1.65 14.24 0.72
N SER A 130 -2.26 14.12 1.90
CA SER A 130 -3.71 14.27 2.10
C SER A 130 -4.26 15.63 1.64
N PHE A 131 -3.44 16.69 1.65
CA PHE A 131 -3.89 18.01 1.17
C PHE A 131 -3.98 18.04 -0.35
N LYS A 132 -2.97 17.53 -1.04
CA LYS A 132 -3.00 17.40 -2.51
C LYS A 132 -4.11 16.46 -2.95
N LEU A 133 -4.31 15.38 -2.20
CA LEU A 133 -5.37 14.42 -2.50
C LEU A 133 -6.75 15.07 -2.36
N GLU A 134 -6.99 15.82 -1.28
CA GLU A 134 -8.23 16.59 -1.11
C GLU A 134 -8.42 17.61 -2.23
N GLU A 135 -7.38 18.37 -2.60
CA GLU A 135 -7.45 19.35 -3.69
C GLU A 135 -7.88 18.72 -5.01
N ALA A 136 -7.21 17.63 -5.41
CA ALA A 136 -7.50 16.92 -6.65
C ALA A 136 -8.89 16.26 -6.61
N PHE A 137 -9.25 15.66 -5.48
CA PHE A 137 -10.54 14.99 -5.30
C PHE A 137 -11.70 15.98 -5.36
N ASP A 138 -11.59 17.11 -4.68
CA ASP A 138 -12.62 18.13 -4.68
C ASP A 138 -12.76 18.82 -6.06
N ASP A 139 -11.70 18.97 -6.86
CA ASP A 139 -11.82 19.44 -8.26
C ASP A 139 -12.54 18.40 -9.13
N LEU A 140 -12.23 17.11 -8.96
CA LEU A 140 -12.88 16.02 -9.70
C LEU A 140 -14.39 15.94 -9.38
N MET A 141 -14.74 16.01 -8.09
CA MET A 141 -16.12 15.90 -7.61
C MET A 141 -17.03 17.08 -7.97
N LYS A 142 -16.48 18.25 -8.34
CA LYS A 142 -17.26 19.43 -8.76
C LYS A 142 -17.83 19.32 -10.18
N ARG A 143 -17.46 18.28 -10.93
CA ARG A 143 -17.78 18.13 -12.36
C ARG A 143 -18.67 16.93 -12.60
N GLN A 144 -19.22 16.86 -13.81
CA GLN A 144 -19.82 15.63 -14.29
C GLN A 144 -18.69 14.64 -14.63
N MET A 145 -18.58 13.58 -13.84
CA MET A 145 -17.55 12.55 -13.99
C MET A 145 -17.96 11.53 -15.06
N SER A 146 -16.99 11.07 -15.86
CA SER A 146 -17.10 9.82 -16.63
C SER A 146 -17.14 8.60 -15.72
N GLU A 147 -17.44 7.42 -16.27
CA GLU A 147 -17.39 6.14 -15.53
C GLU A 147 -15.98 5.88 -14.94
N GLU A 148 -14.92 6.12 -15.72
CA GLU A 148 -13.54 6.01 -15.24
C GLU A 148 -13.23 6.99 -14.10
N GLU A 149 -13.67 8.25 -14.22
CA GLU A 149 -13.51 9.24 -13.14
C GLU A 149 -14.31 8.85 -11.89
N VAL A 150 -15.48 8.22 -12.04
CA VAL A 150 -16.27 7.67 -10.91
C VAL A 150 -15.49 6.56 -10.21
N MET A 151 -14.87 5.63 -10.95
CA MET A 151 -14.05 4.56 -10.37
C MET A 151 -12.86 5.12 -9.60
N VAL A 152 -12.13 6.07 -10.19
CA VAL A 152 -10.97 6.72 -9.55
C VAL A 152 -11.40 7.49 -8.30
N ALA A 153 -12.50 8.24 -8.35
CA ALA A 153 -13.02 8.94 -7.19
C ALA A 153 -13.48 7.94 -6.11
N PHE A 154 -14.12 6.84 -6.51
CA PHE A 154 -14.58 5.80 -5.58
C PHE A 154 -13.41 5.21 -4.78
N THR A 155 -12.30 4.87 -5.44
CA THR A 155 -11.11 4.33 -4.79
C THR A 155 -10.30 5.38 -4.03
N ALA A 156 -10.40 6.67 -4.40
CA ALA A 156 -9.74 7.77 -3.69
C ALA A 156 -10.44 8.18 -2.38
N ALA A 157 -11.76 8.08 -2.31
CA ALA A 157 -12.55 8.57 -1.18
C ALA A 157 -12.15 7.97 0.20
N PRO A 158 -11.84 6.66 0.34
CA PRO A 158 -11.40 6.07 1.61
C PRO A 158 -10.15 6.71 2.19
N PHE A 159 -9.19 7.10 1.34
CA PHE A 159 -7.96 7.75 1.79
C PHE A 159 -8.22 9.12 2.43
N LEU A 160 -9.30 9.80 2.04
CA LEU A 160 -9.74 11.05 2.64
C LEU A 160 -10.72 10.86 3.81
N GLY A 161 -11.07 9.60 4.14
CA GLY A 161 -12.14 9.30 5.09
C GLY A 161 -13.50 9.88 4.67
N ASP A 162 -13.70 10.16 3.37
CA ASP A 162 -14.95 10.68 2.83
C ASP A 162 -15.90 9.52 2.49
N TRP A 163 -16.32 8.81 3.53
CA TRP A 163 -17.21 7.65 3.40
C TRP A 163 -18.55 8.01 2.76
N LYS A 164 -19.00 9.26 2.92
CA LYS A 164 -20.23 9.72 2.26
C LYS A 164 -20.05 9.77 0.75
N ALA A 165 -18.94 10.32 0.26
CA ALA A 165 -18.61 10.30 -1.16
C ALA A 165 -18.42 8.86 -1.66
N MET A 166 -17.72 8.01 -0.89
CA MET A 166 -17.54 6.60 -1.24
C MET A 166 -18.88 5.90 -1.49
N PHE A 167 -19.89 6.11 -0.64
CA PHE A 167 -21.22 5.51 -0.84
C PHE A 167 -21.93 6.06 -2.07
N GLN A 168 -21.93 7.38 -2.26
CA GLN A 168 -22.58 8.00 -3.43
C GLN A 168 -21.98 7.53 -4.75
N LEU A 169 -20.68 7.26 -4.76
CA LEU A 169 -19.96 6.72 -5.91
C LEU A 169 -20.16 5.20 -6.01
N GLY A 170 -20.10 4.49 -4.89
CA GLY A 170 -20.32 3.05 -4.79
C GLY A 170 -21.69 2.62 -5.31
N ASP A 171 -22.75 3.37 -5.01
CA ASP A 171 -24.09 3.15 -5.57
C ASP A 171 -24.10 3.22 -7.12
N LYS A 172 -23.21 4.02 -7.71
CA LYS A 172 -23.05 4.10 -9.18
C LYS A 172 -22.21 2.94 -9.71
N VAL A 173 -21.16 2.57 -8.98
CA VAL A 173 -20.30 1.43 -9.34
C VAL A 173 -21.09 0.11 -9.29
N GLU A 174 -21.96 -0.08 -8.29
CA GLU A 174 -22.87 -1.23 -8.18
C GLU A 174 -23.88 -1.31 -9.33
N GLN A 175 -24.26 -0.18 -9.93
CA GLN A 175 -25.15 -0.14 -11.09
C GLN A 175 -24.43 -0.51 -12.40
N THR A 176 -23.10 -0.41 -12.43
CA THR A 176 -22.29 -0.88 -13.55
C THR A 176 -22.17 -2.40 -13.48
N PRO A 177 -22.58 -3.15 -14.52
CA PRO A 177 -22.49 -4.61 -14.51
C PRO A 177 -21.07 -5.10 -14.22
N GLY A 178 -20.88 -5.79 -13.09
CA GLY A 178 -19.58 -6.30 -12.68
C GLY A 178 -18.63 -5.27 -12.04
N GLY A 179 -19.10 -4.07 -11.70
CA GLY A 179 -18.22 -2.97 -11.27
C GLY A 179 -17.44 -3.25 -9.98
N LEU A 180 -18.09 -3.80 -8.95
CA LEU A 180 -17.41 -4.18 -7.70
C LEU A 180 -16.60 -5.47 -7.87
N GLU A 181 -17.11 -6.42 -8.65
CA GLU A 181 -16.43 -7.69 -8.96
C GLU A 181 -15.13 -7.44 -9.73
N GLN A 182 -15.11 -6.47 -10.64
CA GLN A 182 -13.91 -6.06 -11.35
C GLN A 182 -12.86 -5.48 -10.40
N LEU A 183 -13.27 -4.67 -9.42
CA LEU A 183 -12.34 -4.13 -8.42
C LEU A 183 -11.74 -5.23 -7.55
N HIS A 184 -12.56 -6.20 -7.12
CA HIS A 184 -12.07 -7.37 -6.40
C HIS A 184 -11.05 -8.14 -7.26
N ALA A 185 -11.40 -8.48 -8.49
CA ALA A 185 -10.51 -9.19 -9.41
C ALA A 185 -9.19 -8.44 -9.67
N MET A 186 -9.23 -7.11 -9.76
CA MET A 186 -8.02 -6.29 -9.88
C MET A 186 -7.16 -6.34 -8.62
N SER A 187 -7.76 -6.36 -7.41
CA SER A 187 -7.02 -6.49 -6.16
C SER A 187 -6.36 -7.86 -5.96
N LEU A 188 -6.84 -8.90 -6.64
CA LEU A 188 -6.19 -10.21 -6.68
C LEU A 188 -4.94 -10.23 -7.58
N GLN A 189 -4.86 -9.33 -8.57
CA GLN A 189 -3.80 -9.30 -9.58
C GLN A 189 -2.78 -8.18 -9.35
N LEU A 190 -3.19 -7.10 -8.70
CA LEU A 190 -2.40 -5.91 -8.47
C LEU A 190 -2.25 -5.68 -6.96
N PRO A 191 -1.15 -5.10 -6.49
CA PRO A 191 -0.95 -4.75 -5.08
C PRO A 191 -1.76 -3.51 -4.69
N ILE A 192 -3.08 -3.56 -4.91
CA ILE A 192 -4.02 -2.49 -4.58
C ILE A 192 -5.00 -2.97 -3.51
N PRO A 193 -5.52 -2.07 -2.67
CA PRO A 193 -6.57 -2.43 -1.72
C PRO A 193 -7.82 -2.98 -2.41
N ASP A 194 -8.46 -3.96 -1.79
CA ASP A 194 -9.77 -4.43 -2.24
C ASP A 194 -10.87 -3.44 -1.84
N PHE A 195 -11.15 -2.50 -2.73
CA PHE A 195 -12.17 -1.47 -2.52
C PHE A 195 -13.61 -1.99 -2.48
N SER A 196 -13.87 -3.19 -3.02
CA SER A 196 -15.18 -3.83 -2.89
C SER A 196 -15.44 -4.21 -1.43
N LEU A 197 -14.44 -4.83 -0.80
CA LEU A 197 -14.49 -5.25 0.60
C LEU A 197 -14.48 -4.05 1.56
N ILE A 198 -13.68 -3.02 1.28
CA ILE A 198 -13.70 -1.77 2.06
C ILE A 198 -15.09 -1.13 2.02
N TYR A 199 -15.75 -1.15 0.85
CA TYR A 199 -17.10 -0.59 0.70
C TYR A 199 -18.14 -1.37 1.51
N GLU A 200 -18.07 -2.69 1.50
CA GLU A 200 -18.92 -3.56 2.32
C GLU A 200 -18.74 -3.30 3.81
N LEU A 201 -17.50 -3.23 4.30
CA LEU A 201 -17.20 -2.88 5.69
C LEU A 201 -17.72 -1.48 6.05
N ALA A 202 -17.55 -0.51 5.15
CA ALA A 202 -18.07 0.83 5.37
C ALA A 202 -19.61 0.85 5.47
N LYS A 203 -20.31 0.04 4.66
CA LYS A 203 -21.77 -0.22 4.74
C LYS A 203 -22.16 -0.83 6.08
N GLU A 204 -21.49 -1.90 6.50
CA GLU A 204 -21.72 -2.60 7.77
C GLU A 204 -21.65 -1.64 8.97
N HIS A 205 -20.61 -0.81 9.02
CA HIS A 205 -20.38 0.16 10.10
C HIS A 205 -21.10 1.51 9.90
N LYS A 206 -21.89 1.66 8.83
CA LYS A 206 -22.65 2.88 8.50
C LYS A 206 -21.80 4.15 8.48
N LEU A 207 -20.58 4.05 7.94
CA LEU A 207 -19.58 5.11 7.98
C LEU A 207 -19.98 6.38 7.20
N HIS A 208 -20.93 6.28 6.26
CA HIS A 208 -21.51 7.44 5.57
C HIS A 208 -22.16 8.47 6.51
N ASN A 209 -22.48 8.10 7.75
CA ASN A 209 -23.00 9.01 8.77
C ASN A 209 -21.89 9.76 9.52
N GLN A 210 -20.64 9.33 9.38
CA GLN A 210 -19.50 10.01 9.99
C GLN A 210 -19.16 11.27 9.19
N LYS A 211 -18.69 12.28 9.90
CA LYS A 211 -18.18 13.50 9.27
C LYS A 211 -16.83 13.18 8.63
N ARG A 212 -16.64 13.63 7.39
CA ARG A 212 -15.32 13.64 6.73
C ARG A 212 -14.30 14.33 7.66
N LYS A 213 -13.21 13.61 7.94
CA LYS A 213 -12.08 14.12 8.73
C LYS A 213 -11.29 15.15 7.91
N SER A 214 -10.58 16.05 8.58
CA SER A 214 -9.76 17.05 7.89
C SER A 214 -8.48 16.41 7.31
N PRO A 215 -7.86 16.94 6.24
CA PRO A 215 -6.59 16.40 5.72
C PRO A 215 -5.48 16.29 6.76
N GLN A 216 -5.48 17.18 7.77
CA GLN A 216 -4.54 17.15 8.89
C GLN A 216 -4.70 15.90 9.77
N GLU A 217 -5.92 15.38 9.87
CA GLU A 217 -6.23 14.16 10.63
C GLU A 217 -6.01 12.89 9.78
N MET A 218 -5.83 13.02 8.46
CA MET A 218 -5.58 11.93 7.52
C MET A 218 -4.08 11.64 7.42
N GLU A 219 -3.55 11.03 8.47
CA GLU A 219 -2.15 10.62 8.52
C GLU A 219 -1.89 9.36 7.68
N TRP A 220 -0.65 9.27 7.21
CA TRP A 220 -0.10 8.12 6.52
C TRP A 220 1.02 7.56 7.38
N ASN A 221 0.78 6.42 8.01
CA ASN A 221 1.69 5.83 8.99
C ASN A 221 1.86 4.35 8.68
N LEU A 222 3.10 3.88 8.72
CA LEU A 222 3.41 2.45 8.76
C LEU A 222 3.70 2.05 10.21
N PHE A 223 2.91 1.12 10.74
CA PHE A 223 3.14 0.52 12.05
C PHE A 223 3.86 -0.81 11.88
N ASN A 224 5.08 -0.88 12.42
CA ASN A 224 5.86 -2.10 12.46
C ASN A 224 5.33 -3.01 13.57
N VAL A 225 5.05 -4.27 13.24
CA VAL A 225 4.62 -5.26 14.23
C VAL A 225 5.86 -5.86 14.89
N GLU A 226 5.86 -5.86 16.23
CA GLU A 226 6.90 -6.48 17.05
C GLU A 226 6.58 -7.95 17.32
N LYS A 227 5.30 -8.23 17.57
CA LYS A 227 4.84 -9.55 17.99
C LYS A 227 3.38 -9.75 17.63
N VAL A 228 3.04 -10.94 17.16
CA VAL A 228 1.66 -11.41 17.06
C VAL A 228 1.51 -12.68 17.87
N ARG A 229 0.42 -12.78 18.63
CA ARG A 229 0.08 -13.98 19.40
C ARG A 229 -1.33 -14.41 19.05
N VAL A 230 -1.53 -15.71 18.90
CA VAL A 230 -2.84 -16.28 18.66
C VAL A 230 -3.14 -17.38 19.66
N LYS A 231 -4.42 -17.59 19.93
CA LYS A 231 -4.89 -18.70 20.75
C LYS A 231 -6.11 -19.31 20.08
N PHE A 232 -5.99 -20.56 19.67
CA PHE A 232 -7.07 -21.28 19.03
C PHE A 232 -8.33 -21.31 19.90
N LYS A 233 -9.50 -21.04 19.31
CA LYS A 233 -10.81 -21.10 19.98
C LYS A 233 -11.62 -22.28 19.49
N ASP A 234 -11.88 -22.34 18.19
CA ASP A 234 -12.75 -23.35 17.60
C ASP A 234 -12.48 -23.51 16.10
N VAL A 235 -12.88 -24.67 15.58
CA VAL A 235 -12.94 -24.98 14.15
C VAL A 235 -14.34 -25.47 13.82
N ASP A 236 -14.92 -24.92 12.77
CA ASP A 236 -16.21 -25.31 12.21
C ASP A 236 -16.02 -25.84 10.78
N CYS A 237 -16.56 -27.02 10.52
CA CYS A 237 -16.54 -27.69 9.22
C CYS A 237 -17.94 -27.83 8.61
N GLY A 238 -18.91 -27.03 9.05
CA GLY A 238 -20.29 -27.09 8.57
C GLY A 238 -20.91 -28.46 8.83
N PRO A 239 -21.48 -29.14 7.82
CA PRO A 239 -22.13 -30.44 8.02
C PRO A 239 -21.15 -31.61 8.28
N PHE A 240 -19.84 -31.39 8.15
CA PHE A 240 -18.80 -32.42 8.21
C PHE A 240 -18.24 -32.62 9.63
N GLU A 241 -19.07 -33.08 10.57
CA GLU A 241 -18.70 -33.28 11.98
C GLU A 241 -17.53 -34.25 12.20
N GLY A 242 -17.38 -35.24 11.31
CA GLY A 242 -16.23 -36.16 11.34
C GLY A 242 -14.91 -35.42 11.15
N LYS A 243 -14.85 -34.54 10.14
CA LYS A 243 -13.66 -33.73 9.84
C LYS A 243 -13.37 -32.73 10.96
N ARG A 244 -14.41 -32.12 11.54
CA ARG A 244 -14.28 -31.25 12.71
C ARG A 244 -13.62 -31.98 13.89
N THR A 245 -14.06 -33.20 14.18
CA THR A 245 -13.51 -34.01 15.27
C THR A 245 -12.04 -34.37 15.03
N GLU A 246 -11.71 -34.77 13.81
CA GLU A 246 -10.34 -35.06 13.37
C GLU A 246 -9.40 -33.86 13.57
N LEU A 247 -9.78 -32.67 13.08
CA LEU A 247 -8.97 -31.46 13.20
C LEU A 247 -8.81 -31.02 14.67
N LEU A 248 -9.87 -31.10 15.47
CA LEU A 248 -9.79 -30.79 16.90
C LEU A 248 -8.86 -31.75 17.66
N GLU A 249 -8.83 -33.03 17.30
CA GLU A 249 -7.90 -34.00 17.87
C GLU A 249 -6.45 -33.71 17.46
N GLU A 250 -6.22 -33.28 16.23
CA GLU A 250 -4.90 -32.90 15.74
C GLU A 250 -4.35 -31.66 16.45
N ILE A 251 -5.16 -30.61 16.55
CA ILE A 251 -4.79 -29.37 17.25
C ILE A 251 -4.45 -29.66 18.71
N LYS A 252 -5.26 -30.47 19.40
CA LYS A 252 -4.99 -30.88 20.80
C LYS A 252 -3.71 -31.70 20.98
N LYS A 253 -3.22 -32.40 19.95
CA LYS A 253 -1.95 -33.14 20.02
C LYS A 253 -0.74 -32.21 20.00
N GLN A 254 -0.87 -31.03 19.38
CA GLN A 254 0.23 -30.06 19.26
C GLN A 254 0.49 -29.30 20.57
N GLY A 255 -0.49 -29.29 21.48
CA GLY A 255 -0.42 -28.68 22.79
C GLY A 255 -1.82 -28.24 23.22
N ASP A 256 -2.05 -28.05 24.51
CA ASP A 256 -3.27 -27.36 24.93
C ASP A 256 -3.34 -25.99 24.24
N ALA A 257 -4.56 -25.50 23.98
CA ALA A 257 -4.87 -24.21 23.35
C ALA A 257 -4.35 -23.00 24.16
N GLU A 258 -3.04 -22.92 24.33
CA GLU A 258 -2.31 -21.83 24.93
C GLU A 258 -2.02 -20.76 23.87
N TRP A 259 -1.47 -19.64 24.32
CA TRP A 259 -1.08 -18.57 23.43
C TRP A 259 0.21 -18.94 22.70
N GLU A 260 0.12 -18.99 21.38
CA GLU A 260 1.23 -19.26 20.48
C GLU A 260 1.73 -17.95 19.85
N ASP A 261 3.05 -17.83 19.75
CA ASP A 261 3.67 -16.70 19.07
C ASP A 261 3.75 -17.04 17.57
N VAL A 262 3.23 -16.15 16.73
CA VAL A 262 3.25 -16.34 15.27
C VAL A 262 4.68 -16.17 14.76
N PRO A 263 5.23 -17.15 14.01
CA PRO A 263 6.57 -17.05 13.46
C PRO A 263 6.66 -15.92 12.41
N ASN A 264 7.85 -15.33 12.26
CA ASN A 264 8.15 -14.32 11.23
C ASN A 264 7.19 -13.11 11.20
N CYS A 265 6.72 -12.68 12.38
CA CYS A 265 5.83 -11.52 12.49
C CYS A 265 6.43 -10.19 11.99
N GLU A 266 7.74 -10.15 11.68
CA GLU A 266 8.41 -9.03 11.03
C GLU A 266 7.89 -8.72 9.62
N HIS A 267 7.25 -9.68 8.94
CA HIS A 267 6.61 -9.46 7.64
C HIS A 267 5.20 -8.86 7.77
N VAL A 268 4.62 -8.92 8.97
CA VAL A 268 3.32 -8.32 9.24
C VAL A 268 3.50 -6.83 9.44
N HIS A 269 2.78 -6.05 8.65
CA HIS A 269 2.76 -4.61 8.80
C HIS A 269 1.32 -4.12 8.77
N ILE A 270 1.07 -3.00 9.45
CA ILE A 270 -0.22 -2.33 9.44
C ILE A 270 0.02 -0.93 8.92
N LYS A 271 -0.52 -0.63 7.74
CA LYS A 271 -0.41 0.68 7.10
C LYS A 271 -1.73 1.43 7.27
N ARG A 272 -1.66 2.61 7.89
CA ARG A 272 -2.73 3.60 7.84
C ARG A 272 -2.49 4.52 6.65
N MET A 273 -3.49 4.63 5.80
CA MET A 273 -3.48 5.45 4.59
C MET A 273 -4.67 6.42 4.65
N GLY A 274 -4.52 7.46 5.48
CA GLY A 274 -5.60 8.39 5.80
C GLY A 274 -6.76 7.72 6.55
N GLY A 275 -7.90 7.57 5.87
CA GLY A 275 -9.08 6.86 6.39
C GLY A 275 -9.06 5.36 6.17
N LEU A 276 -8.08 4.83 5.43
CA LEU A 276 -7.94 3.41 5.11
C LEU A 276 -6.92 2.72 6.03
N CYS A 277 -7.16 1.46 6.36
CA CYS A 277 -6.25 0.54 7.02
C CYS A 277 -5.94 -0.63 6.07
N GLN A 278 -4.67 -0.97 5.94
CA GLN A 278 -4.19 -2.14 5.23
C GLN A 278 -3.29 -2.94 6.16
N ALA A 279 -3.38 -4.26 6.11
CA ALA A 279 -2.47 -5.16 6.80
C ALA A 279 -2.15 -6.36 5.90
N VAL A 280 -1.05 -7.05 6.17
CA VAL A 280 -0.76 -8.35 5.55
C VAL A 280 -1.05 -9.45 6.55
N SER A 281 -1.76 -10.48 6.12
CA SER A 281 -2.10 -11.60 6.99
C SER A 281 -0.86 -12.43 7.34
N PHE A 282 -0.95 -13.16 8.44
CA PHE A 282 0.10 -14.06 8.91
C PHE A 282 -0.27 -15.54 8.75
N GLY A 283 -1.29 -15.81 7.92
CA GLY A 283 -1.63 -17.17 7.51
C GLY A 283 -0.52 -17.80 6.67
N GLU A 284 -0.63 -19.11 6.43
CA GLU A 284 0.32 -19.86 5.59
C GLU A 284 0.46 -19.26 4.19
N ASN A 285 -0.66 -18.75 3.64
CA ASN A 285 -0.70 -17.96 2.43
C ASN A 285 -1.06 -16.51 2.82
N PRO A 286 -0.08 -15.61 2.99
CA PRO A 286 -0.34 -14.22 3.34
C PRO A 286 -1.20 -13.54 2.29
N ILE A 287 -2.27 -12.88 2.73
CA ILE A 287 -3.15 -12.09 1.88
C ILE A 287 -3.23 -10.66 2.38
N MET A 288 -3.56 -9.74 1.48
CA MET A 288 -3.79 -8.35 1.83
C MET A 288 -5.15 -8.19 2.52
N LEU A 289 -5.14 -7.65 3.73
CA LEU A 289 -6.31 -7.31 4.52
C LEU A 289 -6.57 -5.82 4.41
N ASN A 290 -7.80 -5.43 4.13
CA ASN A 290 -8.19 -4.04 3.94
C ASN A 290 -9.41 -3.70 4.80
N GLY A 291 -9.51 -2.46 5.24
CA GLY A 291 -10.66 -1.98 5.99
C GLY A 291 -10.57 -0.52 6.37
N PRO A 292 -11.66 0.08 6.88
CA PRO A 292 -11.64 1.44 7.38
C PRO A 292 -10.75 1.58 8.62
N TRP A 293 -10.00 2.68 8.72
CA TRP A 293 -9.22 3.00 9.91
C TRP A 293 -10.12 3.56 11.01
N PHE A 294 -10.15 2.87 12.15
CA PHE A 294 -10.74 3.39 13.39
C PHE A 294 -9.61 3.67 14.38
N ASP A 295 -9.61 4.85 15.00
CA ASP A 295 -8.47 5.30 15.83
C ASP A 295 -8.14 4.35 17.01
N GLU A 296 -9.13 3.57 17.46
CA GLU A 296 -9.02 2.64 18.59
C GLU A 296 -9.33 1.18 18.21
N LYS A 297 -9.49 0.88 16.90
CA LYS A 297 -9.86 -0.45 16.43
C LYS A 297 -9.27 -0.76 15.05
N ILE A 298 -8.72 -1.96 14.90
CA ILE A 298 -8.31 -2.50 13.61
C ILE A 298 -9.38 -3.50 13.19
N HIS A 299 -10.12 -3.17 12.13
CA HIS A 299 -11.08 -4.08 11.51
C HIS A 299 -10.76 -4.19 10.02
N VAL A 300 -10.07 -5.25 9.65
CA VAL A 300 -9.63 -5.52 8.28
C VAL A 300 -10.10 -6.90 7.85
N LYS A 301 -10.47 -7.04 6.58
CA LYS A 301 -10.81 -8.33 5.95
C LYS A 301 -9.98 -8.50 4.68
N GLY A 302 -9.71 -9.74 4.29
CA GLY A 302 -9.12 -10.07 3.01
C GLY A 302 -9.78 -11.30 2.43
N ARG A 303 -9.73 -11.43 1.10
CA ARG A 303 -10.23 -12.58 0.36
C ARG A 303 -9.26 -12.89 -0.77
N THR A 304 -8.93 -14.16 -0.94
CA THR A 304 -8.20 -14.67 -2.10
C THR A 304 -8.90 -15.90 -2.67
N GLU A 305 -8.68 -16.15 -3.95
CA GLU A 305 -9.25 -17.24 -4.71
C GLU A 305 -8.12 -18.00 -5.39
N MET A 306 -7.94 -19.27 -5.01
CA MET A 306 -6.85 -20.09 -5.51
C MET A 306 -7.41 -21.32 -6.22
N PRO A 307 -7.01 -21.64 -7.46
CA PRO A 307 -7.47 -22.85 -8.12
C PRO A 307 -6.94 -24.09 -7.38
N LEU A 308 -7.86 -24.97 -6.96
CA LEU A 308 -7.55 -26.29 -6.42
C LEU A 308 -7.25 -27.23 -7.59
N MET A 309 -5.97 -27.41 -7.87
CA MET A 309 -5.48 -28.32 -8.89
C MET A 309 -4.50 -29.31 -8.25
N SER A 310 -4.64 -30.59 -8.58
CA SER A 310 -3.56 -31.57 -8.31
C SER A 310 -2.30 -31.21 -9.10
N GLU A 311 -1.13 -31.71 -8.68
CA GLU A 311 0.14 -31.45 -9.41
C GLU A 311 0.05 -31.85 -10.90
N GLU A 312 -0.64 -32.95 -11.22
CA GLU A 312 -0.88 -33.36 -12.61
C GLU A 312 -1.80 -32.41 -13.37
N GLU A 313 -2.78 -31.81 -12.68
CA GLU A 313 -3.68 -30.82 -13.26
C GLU A 313 -3.00 -29.46 -13.43
N GLN A 314 -2.11 -29.06 -12.52
CA GLN A 314 -1.27 -27.86 -12.68
C GLN A 314 -0.37 -27.95 -13.91
N LEU A 315 0.27 -29.11 -14.12
CA LEU A 315 1.08 -29.36 -15.31
C LEU A 315 0.25 -29.29 -16.59
N LYS A 316 -0.94 -29.92 -16.61
CA LYS A 316 -1.87 -29.83 -17.75
C LYS A 316 -2.41 -28.42 -17.94
N PHE A 317 -2.65 -27.67 -16.86
CA PHE A 317 -3.11 -26.28 -16.90
C PHE A 317 -2.04 -25.36 -17.49
N GLN A 318 -0.78 -25.51 -17.10
CA GLN A 318 0.35 -24.78 -17.72
C GLN A 318 0.51 -25.13 -19.20
N GLU A 319 0.36 -26.41 -19.58
CA GLU A 319 0.38 -26.82 -20.98
C GLU A 319 -0.83 -26.26 -21.76
N GLN A 320 -2.03 -26.24 -21.16
CA GLN A 320 -3.24 -25.71 -21.78
C GLN A 320 -3.27 -24.18 -21.86
N MET A 321 -2.63 -23.46 -20.94
CA MET A 321 -2.48 -22.00 -21.01
C MET A 321 -1.79 -21.55 -22.32
N GLN A 322 -1.01 -22.42 -22.99
CA GLN A 322 -0.47 -22.16 -24.32
C GLN A 322 -1.49 -22.34 -25.47
N PHE A 323 -2.58 -23.08 -25.25
CA PHE A 323 -3.61 -23.43 -26.25
C PHE A 323 -5.01 -22.85 -25.96
N GLY A 324 -5.20 -22.20 -24.80
CA GLY A 324 -6.43 -21.52 -24.38
C GLY A 324 -6.74 -21.75 -22.89
N MET A 325 -7.24 -20.72 -22.21
CA MET A 325 -7.67 -20.83 -20.81
C MET A 325 -8.80 -21.86 -20.67
N PRO A 326 -8.70 -22.84 -19.76
CA PRO A 326 -9.82 -23.75 -19.47
C PRO A 326 -11.02 -22.94 -18.95
N SER A 327 -12.23 -23.48 -19.19
CA SER A 327 -13.46 -22.80 -18.76
C SER A 327 -13.48 -22.64 -17.24
N PRO A 328 -13.74 -21.44 -16.68
CA PRO A 328 -13.83 -21.21 -15.24
C PRO A 328 -14.73 -22.23 -14.52
N ASP A 329 -15.83 -22.62 -15.18
CA ASP A 329 -16.81 -23.60 -14.70
C ASP A 329 -16.30 -25.03 -14.54
N SER A 330 -15.04 -25.31 -14.87
CA SER A 330 -14.42 -26.63 -14.73
C SER A 330 -13.45 -26.75 -13.55
N LEU A 331 -13.05 -25.62 -12.97
CA LEU A 331 -12.06 -25.57 -11.89
C LEU A 331 -12.77 -25.57 -10.54
N SER A 332 -12.17 -26.30 -9.59
CA SER A 332 -12.50 -26.13 -8.17
C SER A 332 -11.65 -24.98 -7.65
N ILE A 333 -12.24 -24.06 -6.89
CA ILE A 333 -11.57 -22.85 -6.38
C ILE A 333 -11.59 -22.91 -4.85
N LEU A 334 -10.44 -22.79 -4.19
CA LEU A 334 -10.38 -22.53 -2.76
C LEU A 334 -10.53 -21.04 -2.53
N VAL A 335 -11.61 -20.65 -1.89
CA VAL A 335 -11.80 -19.28 -1.39
C VAL A 335 -11.28 -19.24 0.04
N GLN A 336 -10.27 -18.40 0.29
CA GLN A 336 -9.77 -18.11 1.62
C GLN A 336 -10.16 -16.67 1.99
N GLU A 337 -10.85 -16.54 3.11
CA GLU A 337 -11.24 -15.26 3.71
C GLU A 337 -10.62 -15.13 5.09
N GLU A 338 -10.05 -13.97 5.38
CA GLU A 338 -9.48 -13.65 6.68
C GLU A 338 -10.09 -12.37 7.24
N GLU A 339 -10.28 -12.33 8.55
CA GLU A 339 -10.83 -11.15 9.23
C GLU A 339 -10.17 -10.94 10.59
N TRP A 340 -9.71 -9.71 10.82
CA TRP A 340 -9.18 -9.25 12.09
C TRP A 340 -10.14 -8.23 12.68
N ILE A 341 -10.53 -8.44 13.94
CA ILE A 341 -11.34 -7.49 14.71
C ILE A 341 -10.62 -7.28 16.03
N LEU A 342 -9.81 -6.23 16.11
CA LEU A 342 -8.93 -5.97 17.24
C LEU A 342 -9.21 -4.59 17.82
N ASP A 343 -9.43 -4.52 19.13
CA ASP A 343 -9.57 -3.27 19.87
C ASP A 343 -8.24 -2.92 20.55
N LYS A 344 -7.93 -1.62 20.58
CA LYS A 344 -6.74 -1.13 21.24
C LYS A 344 -6.84 -1.32 22.76
N ASP A 345 -5.78 -1.83 23.35
CA ASP A 345 -5.70 -2.04 24.79
C ASP A 345 -5.58 -0.70 25.52
N LYS A 346 -6.54 -0.44 26.42
CA LYS A 346 -6.59 0.81 27.21
C LYS A 346 -5.39 0.99 28.14
N SER A 347 -4.74 -0.10 28.54
CA SER A 347 -3.57 -0.09 29.42
C SER A 347 -2.26 0.09 28.65
N THR A 348 -2.22 -0.38 27.40
CA THR A 348 -1.00 -0.41 26.59
C THR A 348 -1.32 0.03 25.16
N PRO A 349 -1.06 1.30 24.79
CA PRO A 349 -1.54 1.88 23.53
C PRO A 349 -0.92 1.25 22.27
N THR A 350 0.13 0.45 22.41
CA THR A 350 0.79 -0.29 21.33
C THR A 350 0.24 -1.71 21.16
N VAL A 351 -0.72 -2.14 21.97
CA VAL A 351 -1.28 -3.50 21.93
C VAL A 351 -2.72 -3.44 21.43
N TYR A 352 -3.06 -4.31 20.48
CA TYR A 352 -4.41 -4.54 20.00
C TYR A 352 -4.81 -5.97 20.31
N ARG A 353 -6.03 -6.18 20.80
CA ARG A 353 -6.55 -7.49 21.18
C ARG A 353 -7.93 -7.73 20.61
N GLY A 354 -8.21 -8.96 20.21
CA GLY A 354 -9.55 -9.33 19.77
C GLY A 354 -9.59 -10.69 19.10
N THR A 355 -10.22 -10.76 17.93
CA THR A 355 -10.43 -12.00 17.20
C THR A 355 -9.78 -12.00 15.85
N TYR A 356 -9.22 -13.14 15.49
CA TYR A 356 -8.82 -13.49 14.14
C TYR A 356 -9.67 -14.66 13.66
N THR A 357 -10.20 -14.59 12.44
CA THR A 357 -10.88 -15.71 11.80
C THR A 357 -10.28 -16.01 10.44
N LEU A 358 -10.11 -17.30 10.16
CA LEU A 358 -9.67 -17.84 8.87
C LEU A 358 -10.77 -18.76 8.36
N LYS A 359 -11.32 -18.46 7.18
CA LYS A 359 -12.35 -19.28 6.54
C LYS A 359 -11.82 -19.78 5.21
N GLN A 360 -11.78 -21.08 5.04
CA GLN A 360 -11.37 -21.73 3.81
C GLN A 360 -12.54 -22.55 3.31
N ARG A 361 -13.04 -22.23 2.12
CA ARG A 361 -14.19 -22.93 1.52
C ARG A 361 -13.90 -23.26 0.06
N PRO A 362 -14.00 -24.53 -0.34
CA PRO A 362 -13.92 -24.89 -1.74
C PRO A 362 -15.25 -24.55 -2.45
N GLU A 363 -15.16 -23.79 -3.53
CA GLU A 363 -16.20 -23.61 -4.52
C GLU A 363 -16.02 -24.66 -5.61
N LEU A 364 -16.98 -25.57 -5.70
CA LEU A 364 -16.96 -26.68 -6.65
C LEU A 364 -17.74 -26.31 -7.91
N PRO A 365 -17.27 -26.76 -9.08
CA PRO A 365 -18.06 -26.63 -10.30
C PRO A 365 -19.38 -27.39 -10.15
N PRO A 366 -20.46 -26.97 -10.85
CA PRO A 366 -21.79 -27.58 -10.71
C PRO A 366 -21.85 -29.10 -10.96
N SER A 367 -20.83 -29.66 -11.61
CA SER A 367 -20.69 -31.07 -11.95
C SER A 367 -20.04 -31.93 -10.86
N LYS A 368 -19.43 -31.35 -9.82
CA LYS A 368 -18.78 -32.08 -8.72
C LYS A 368 -19.64 -32.07 -7.46
N GLU A 369 -19.79 -33.23 -6.84
CA GLU A 369 -20.46 -33.35 -5.53
C GLU A 369 -19.50 -32.99 -4.39
N MET A 370 -20.04 -32.34 -3.36
CA MET A 370 -19.28 -31.99 -2.15
C MET A 370 -19.08 -33.24 -1.28
N THR A 371 -17.83 -33.50 -0.91
CA THR A 371 -17.42 -34.63 -0.06
C THR A 371 -16.64 -34.10 1.15
N ASP A 372 -16.28 -34.97 2.10
CA ASP A 372 -15.48 -34.61 3.28
C ASP A 372 -14.11 -33.99 2.91
N GLU A 373 -13.55 -34.34 1.75
CA GLU A 373 -12.31 -33.73 1.22
C GLU A 373 -12.51 -32.25 0.82
N HIS A 374 -13.76 -31.87 0.59
CA HIS A 374 -14.18 -30.52 0.25
C HIS A 374 -14.88 -29.83 1.44
N ALA A 375 -14.72 -30.34 2.66
CA ALA A 375 -15.30 -29.71 3.83
C ALA A 375 -14.73 -28.29 3.99
N PRO A 376 -15.57 -27.27 4.25
CA PRO A 376 -15.06 -25.96 4.62
C PRO A 376 -14.30 -26.07 5.94
N VAL A 377 -13.33 -25.21 6.15
CA VAL A 377 -12.55 -25.13 7.38
C VAL A 377 -12.58 -23.69 7.86
N ASN A 378 -13.39 -23.44 8.89
CA ASN A 378 -13.56 -22.12 9.48
C ASN A 378 -12.93 -22.13 10.88
N MET A 379 -11.76 -21.53 11.02
CA MET A 379 -11.06 -21.42 12.30
C MET A 379 -11.25 -20.04 12.93
N SER A 380 -11.32 -20.02 14.27
CA SER A 380 -11.38 -18.80 15.06
C SER A 380 -10.32 -18.81 16.15
N PHE A 381 -9.75 -17.63 16.39
CA PHE A 381 -8.64 -17.42 17.32
C PHE A 381 -8.88 -16.16 18.16
N GLU A 382 -8.39 -16.16 19.40
CA GLU A 382 -8.02 -14.92 20.06
C GLU A 382 -6.72 -14.42 19.46
N CYS A 383 -6.59 -13.11 19.28
CA CYS A 383 -5.42 -12.50 18.65
C CYS A 383 -4.95 -11.30 19.46
N GLU A 384 -3.64 -11.19 19.63
CA GLU A 384 -2.95 -10.01 20.17
C GLU A 384 -1.89 -9.55 19.17
N VAL A 385 -1.90 -8.27 18.83
CA VAL A 385 -0.89 -7.63 17.98
C VAL A 385 -0.17 -6.55 18.78
N TYR A 386 1.15 -6.62 18.82
CA TYR A 386 2.02 -5.69 19.52
C TYR A 386 2.77 -4.86 18.47
N LEU A 387 2.58 -3.55 18.50
CA LEU A 387 3.29 -2.61 17.64
C LEU A 387 4.60 -2.19 18.30
N LYS A 388 5.67 -2.05 17.52
CA LYS A 388 6.92 -1.47 18.00
C LYS A 388 6.65 -0.05 18.49
N SER A 389 7.09 0.26 19.72
CA SER A 389 7.00 1.64 20.23
C SER A 389 7.96 2.54 19.44
N ASP A 390 7.44 3.58 18.80
CA ASP A 390 8.22 4.61 18.11
C ASP A 390 9.10 5.38 19.10
N THR A 391 10.23 4.80 19.51
CA THR A 391 11.28 5.47 20.27
C THR A 391 12.38 6.03 19.37
N GLY A 392 12.25 5.88 18.04
CA GLY A 392 13.27 6.33 17.08
C GLY A 392 12.78 6.83 15.71
N SER A 393 11.51 6.66 15.34
CA SER A 393 10.99 7.16 14.06
C SER A 393 10.89 8.69 14.09
N LYS A 394 11.83 9.37 13.42
CA LYS A 394 11.72 10.79 13.14
C LYS A 394 10.47 11.00 12.29
N SER A 395 9.39 11.44 12.93
CA SER A 395 8.31 12.17 12.28
C SER A 395 8.92 13.13 11.27
N VAL A 396 8.66 12.90 9.97
CA VAL A 396 9.02 13.81 8.88
C VAL A 396 8.06 14.99 8.93
N HIS A 397 8.06 15.73 10.04
CA HIS A 397 7.39 17.00 10.14
C HIS A 397 8.30 18.08 9.55
N LYS A 398 7.99 18.42 8.31
CA LYS A 398 8.31 19.67 7.59
C LYS A 398 8.71 20.79 8.55
N LYS A 399 9.99 21.18 8.52
CA LYS A 399 10.39 22.54 8.90
C LYS A 399 9.65 23.51 7.98
N LYS A 400 8.69 24.22 8.55
CA LYS A 400 8.02 25.37 7.92
C LYS A 400 9.07 26.47 7.78
N GLU A 401 9.64 26.64 6.58
CA GLU A 401 10.41 27.84 6.23
C GLU A 401 9.46 29.04 6.27
N GLU A 402 9.46 29.76 7.38
CA GLU A 402 8.90 31.11 7.44
C GLU A 402 9.81 32.07 6.68
N ASN A 403 9.52 32.26 5.39
CA ASN A 403 10.04 33.38 4.63
C ASN A 403 9.32 34.67 5.10
N LYS A 404 9.87 35.31 6.13
CA LYS A 404 9.52 36.68 6.52
C LYS A 404 10.16 37.66 5.54
N THR A 405 9.37 38.16 4.60
CA THR A 405 9.73 39.32 3.78
C THR A 405 9.68 40.58 4.66
N GLU A 406 10.83 41.03 5.15
CA GLU A 406 10.96 42.33 5.81
C GLU A 406 10.80 43.46 4.79
N ARG A 407 9.76 44.28 5.01
CA ARG A 407 9.63 45.60 4.38
C ARG A 407 10.57 46.58 5.10
N LYS A 408 11.46 47.19 4.33
CA LYS A 408 12.25 48.36 4.74
C LYS A 408 11.31 49.53 5.06
N SER A 409 11.42 50.06 6.26
CA SER A 409 11.17 51.47 6.54
C SER A 409 12.35 52.01 7.33
N ALA A 410 12.93 53.08 6.79
CA ALA A 410 13.95 53.89 7.42
C ALA A 410 13.41 54.53 8.70
N ASP A 411 14.24 54.60 9.74
CA ASP A 411 14.51 55.85 10.47
C ASP A 411 15.71 55.66 11.42
N GLU A 412 16.29 56.81 11.74
CA GLU A 412 17.66 57.08 12.17
C GLU A 412 17.99 56.75 13.64
N ASP A 413 19.30 56.56 13.87
CA ASP A 413 20.12 56.92 15.03
C ASP A 413 19.62 56.65 16.47
N GLU A 414 20.34 55.79 17.22
CA GLU A 414 21.21 56.27 18.32
C GLU A 414 22.10 55.16 18.95
N LYS A 415 23.16 55.64 19.60
CA LYS A 415 24.39 55.01 20.11
C LYS A 415 24.25 54.15 21.38
N TYR A 416 25.40 53.50 21.68
CA TYR A 416 25.96 52.95 22.95
C TYR A 416 25.93 51.42 23.05
N ASP A 417 26.89 50.70 23.64
CA ASP A 417 28.34 50.79 23.92
C ASP A 417 28.73 49.40 24.51
N LYS A 418 30.00 49.03 24.38
CA LYS A 418 30.82 47.98 25.07
C LYS A 418 30.19 46.89 25.96
N SER A 419 30.71 45.67 25.77
CA SER A 419 31.64 44.94 26.69
C SER A 419 31.73 43.46 26.25
N ASP A 420 32.90 42.95 25.83
CA ASP A 420 33.92 42.27 26.65
C ASP A 420 33.43 41.05 27.45
N GLY A 421 34.05 39.87 27.26
CA GLY A 421 33.84 38.72 28.14
C GLY A 421 34.35 37.36 27.66
N ASN A 422 35.67 37.17 27.74
CA ASN A 422 36.41 35.91 27.66
C ASN A 422 35.95 34.83 28.69
N ASN A 423 36.05 33.54 28.32
CA ASN A 423 36.69 32.45 29.11
C ASN A 423 36.41 31.10 28.39
N GLU A 424 37.37 30.42 27.75
CA GLU A 424 38.52 29.64 28.24
C GLU A 424 38.21 28.41 29.15
N LYS A 425 38.74 27.26 28.66
CA LYS A 425 39.27 26.06 29.36
C LYS A 425 38.24 25.12 29.99
N GLY A 426 38.21 23.85 29.58
CA GLY A 426 39.18 22.77 29.83
C GLY A 426 38.31 21.55 30.23
N LEU A 427 38.65 20.28 30.09
CA LEU A 427 39.90 19.53 30.15
C LEU A 427 39.60 18.15 29.53
N ALA A 428 40.63 17.51 29.00
CA ALA A 428 40.60 16.11 28.57
C ALA A 428 40.61 15.15 29.78
N GLU A 429 40.03 13.96 29.62
CA GLU A 429 40.60 12.72 30.18
C GLU A 429 40.09 11.48 29.42
N ASN A 430 41.04 10.60 29.11
CA ASN A 430 40.91 9.35 28.38
C ASN A 430 40.24 8.27 29.23
N ILE A 431 39.40 7.42 28.60
CA ILE A 431 39.25 6.01 29.01
C ILE A 431 39.18 5.16 27.73
N GLU A 432 40.12 4.22 27.64
CA GLU A 432 40.18 3.14 26.65
C GLU A 432 39.09 2.09 26.87
N SER A 433 38.68 1.50 25.73
CA SER A 433 38.12 0.15 25.54
C SER A 433 36.79 -0.19 26.21
N THR A 434 35.81 -0.58 25.41
CA THR A 434 35.57 -2.00 25.09
C THR A 434 34.59 -2.12 23.93
N ASP A 435 34.90 -3.03 23.01
CA ASP A 435 33.96 -3.63 22.08
C ASP A 435 32.69 -4.05 22.83
N ASP A 436 31.53 -3.61 22.34
CA ASP A 436 30.32 -4.42 22.33
C ASP A 436 29.49 -4.04 21.11
N LYS A 437 29.56 -4.91 20.11
CA LYS A 437 28.67 -4.92 18.95
C LYS A 437 27.28 -5.30 19.44
N ILE A 438 26.43 -4.31 19.71
CA ILE A 438 24.99 -4.52 19.68
C ILE A 438 24.56 -4.24 18.24
N LYS A 439 24.48 -5.32 17.46
CA LYS A 439 23.78 -5.36 16.18
C LYS A 439 22.29 -5.25 16.50
N ASP A 440 21.77 -4.04 16.40
CA ASP A 440 20.33 -3.79 16.39
C ASP A 440 19.85 -3.97 14.94
N GLU A 441 19.53 -5.21 14.59
CA GLU A 441 18.99 -5.59 13.27
C GLU A 441 17.46 -5.67 13.37
N SER A 442 16.82 -4.51 13.29
CA SER A 442 15.38 -4.36 13.05
C SER A 442 15.20 -3.85 11.62
N LEU A 443 15.22 -4.76 10.65
CA LEU A 443 15.11 -4.46 9.23
C LEU A 443 13.66 -4.10 8.87
N VAL A 444 13.52 -2.89 8.32
CA VAL A 444 12.29 -2.27 7.84
C VAL A 444 12.26 -2.43 6.33
N THR A 445 11.19 -3.01 5.78
CA THR A 445 10.94 -2.99 4.34
C THR A 445 9.52 -2.50 4.06
N GLU A 446 9.41 -1.24 3.67
CA GLU A 446 8.25 -0.68 2.98
C GLU A 446 8.27 -1.19 1.53
N PHE A 447 7.32 -2.06 1.17
CA PHE A 447 7.14 -2.54 -0.21
C PHE A 447 5.81 -2.04 -0.78
N ASP A 448 5.85 -0.91 -1.48
CA ASP A 448 4.95 -0.65 -2.61
C ASP A 448 5.58 -1.34 -3.84
N GLY A 449 5.25 -2.61 -4.06
CA GLY A 449 5.77 -3.37 -5.20
C GLY A 449 5.79 -4.88 -5.00
N LEU A 450 4.66 -5.47 -4.63
CA LEU A 450 4.46 -6.92 -4.75
C LEU A 450 3.85 -7.22 -6.12
N GLU A 451 4.67 -7.77 -7.02
CA GLU A 451 4.20 -8.73 -8.03
C GLU A 451 4.22 -10.10 -7.34
N LEU A 452 3.08 -10.79 -7.36
CA LEU A 452 2.98 -12.20 -6.96
C LEU A 452 3.37 -13.04 -8.17
N ASP A 453 4.41 -13.87 -8.04
CA ASP A 453 4.72 -14.94 -8.99
C ASP A 453 3.69 -16.08 -8.91
#